data_AF-A0A2V7UGL9-F1
#
_entry.id   AF-A0A2V7UGL9-F1
#
_cell.length_a   1.000
_cell.length_b   1.000
_cell.length_c   1.000
_cell.angle_alpha   90.00
_cell.angle_beta   90.00
_cell.angle_gamma   90.00
#
_symmetry.space_group_name_H-M   'P 1'
#
loop_
_entity.id
_entity.type
_entity.pdbx_description
1 polymer ?
#
loop_
_entity_poly.entity_id
_entity_poly.type
_entity_poly.pdbx_seq_one_letter_code
_entity_poly.pdbx_strand_id
1 'polypeptide(L)'
;MNLTEYVSRLGARLAHLPTHTKVLLAFATSVLLVELAFRRFGPRSKAYARWTKGVEAVGAVWTAVLLSIVYLVSVGPVSVFMKLTRKDLLDRAAGSDPTFWKAHEPNPLGALAAARHQF
;
A
#
# COMPACT_ATOMS: atom_id res chain seq x y z
N MET A 1 44.98 -15.36 16.95
CA MET A 1 44.21 -16.22 16.02
C MET A 1 44.41 -15.65 14.62
N ASN A 2 45.07 -16.39 13.73
CA ASN A 2 45.48 -15.87 12.42
C ASN A 2 44.33 -15.93 11.41
N LEU A 3 44.28 -14.96 10.48
CA LEU A 3 43.22 -14.83 9.47
C LEU A 3 43.08 -16.11 8.62
N THR A 4 44.21 -16.75 8.33
CA THR A 4 44.32 -18.02 7.60
C THR A 4 43.69 -19.20 8.35
N GLU A 5 43.87 -19.29 9.67
CA GLU A 5 43.24 -20.35 10.49
C GLU A 5 41.73 -20.16 10.60
N TYR A 6 41.28 -18.91 10.62
CA TYR A 6 39.86 -18.59 10.68
C TYR A 6 39.15 -18.96 9.37
N VAL A 7 39.73 -18.58 8.23
CA VAL A 7 39.21 -18.92 6.89
C VAL A 7 39.20 -20.42 6.66
N SER A 8 40.25 -21.15 7.07
CA SER A 8 40.29 -22.61 6.93
C SER A 8 39.25 -23.33 7.78
N ARG A 9 39.04 -22.90 9.04
CA ARG A 9 37.97 -23.44 9.91
C ARG A 9 36.58 -23.17 9.37
N LEU A 10 36.33 -21.97 8.84
CA LEU A 10 35.06 -21.64 8.20
C LEU A 10 34.81 -22.47 6.95
N GLY A 11 35.82 -22.64 6.10
CA GLY A 11 35.75 -23.50 4.92
C GLY A 11 35.43 -24.96 5.28
N ALA A 12 36.07 -25.51 6.31
CA ALA A 12 35.80 -26.87 6.78
C ALA A 12 34.36 -27.03 7.32
N ARG A 13 33.85 -26.04 8.06
CA ARG A 13 32.46 -26.03 8.55
C ARG A 13 31.44 -25.93 7.40
N LEU A 14 31.73 -25.10 6.40
CA LEU A 14 30.88 -24.98 5.21
C LEU A 14 30.90 -26.27 4.37
N ALA A 15 32.04 -26.96 4.29
CA ALA A 15 32.18 -28.22 3.57
C ALA A 15 31.36 -29.36 4.20
N HIS A 16 31.15 -29.35 5.51
CA HIS A 16 30.36 -30.37 6.21
C HIS A 16 28.84 -30.10 6.21
N LEU A 17 28.38 -28.98 5.63
CA LEU A 17 26.95 -28.68 5.56
C LEU A 17 26.21 -29.62 4.60
N PRO A 18 24.94 -29.94 4.88
CA PRO A 18 24.06 -30.62 3.95
C PRO A 18 23.97 -29.88 2.61
N THR A 19 23.84 -30.63 1.51
CA THR A 19 23.83 -30.06 0.15
C THR A 19 22.71 -29.03 -0.05
N HIS A 20 21.53 -29.24 0.54
CA HIS A 20 20.43 -28.28 0.48
C HIS A 20 20.78 -26.94 1.12
N THR A 21 21.47 -26.94 2.27
CA THR A 21 21.89 -25.72 2.96
C THR A 21 22.95 -24.96 2.16
N LYS A 22 23.88 -25.68 1.50
CA LYS A 22 24.89 -25.07 0.62
C LYS A 22 24.25 -24.36 -0.57
N VAL A 23 23.26 -25.00 -1.21
CA VAL A 23 22.52 -24.42 -2.33
C VAL A 23 21.73 -23.19 -1.87
N LEU A 24 21.03 -23.26 -0.74
CA LEU A 24 20.30 -22.13 -0.17
C LEU A 24 21.22 -20.97 0.19
N LEU A 25 22.37 -21.26 0.79
CA LEU A 25 23.34 -20.24 1.19
C LEU A 25 24.02 -19.59 -0.03
N ALA A 26 24.36 -20.38 -1.05
CA ALA A 26 24.89 -19.86 -2.31
C ALA A 26 23.86 -18.96 -3.02
N PHE A 27 22.60 -19.39 -3.05
CA PHE A 27 21.50 -18.61 -3.63
C PHE A 27 21.24 -17.32 -2.84
N ALA A 28 21.17 -17.39 -1.51
CA ALA A 28 21.00 -16.21 -0.67
C ALA A 28 22.16 -15.22 -0.84
N THR A 29 23.39 -15.74 -0.92
CA THR A 29 24.59 -14.91 -1.14
C THR A 29 24.58 -14.27 -2.53
N SER A 30 24.19 -15.01 -3.58
CA SER A 30 24.11 -14.45 -4.93
C SER A 30 23.04 -13.38 -5.04
N VAL A 31 21.85 -13.61 -4.47
CA VAL A 31 20.77 -12.61 -4.39
C VAL A 31 21.25 -11.36 -3.66
N LEU A 32 21.91 -11.52 -2.51
CA LEU A 32 22.44 -10.40 -1.73
C LEU A 32 23.50 -9.60 -2.50
N LEU A 33 24.41 -10.27 -3.20
CA LEU A 33 25.43 -9.60 -4.03
C LEU A 33 24.80 -8.84 -5.21
N VAL A 34 23.83 -9.46 -5.87
CA VAL A 34 23.05 -8.83 -6.94
C VAL A 34 22.31 -7.61 -6.41
N GLU A 35 21.64 -7.72 -5.26
CA GLU A 35 20.96 -6.59 -4.61
C GLU A 35 21.94 -5.47 -4.26
N LEU A 36 23.10 -5.79 -3.68
CA LEU A 36 24.14 -4.80 -3.37
C LEU A 36 24.64 -4.08 -4.63
N ALA A 37 24.86 -4.85 -5.70
CA ALA A 37 25.28 -4.31 -6.98
C ALA A 37 24.21 -3.37 -7.55
N PHE A 38 22.94 -3.78 -7.57
CA PHE A 38 21.84 -2.92 -8.01
C PHE A 38 21.65 -1.69 -7.12
N ARG A 39 21.80 -1.80 -5.79
CA ARG A 39 21.76 -0.64 -4.88
C ARG A 39 22.91 0.34 -5.12
N ARG A 40 24.10 -0.15 -5.44
CA ARG A 40 25.29 0.69 -5.66
C ARG A 40 25.35 1.31 -7.06
N PHE A 41 24.97 0.56 -8.09
CA PHE A 41 25.07 0.97 -9.49
C PHE A 41 23.76 1.46 -10.09
N GLY A 42 22.62 1.01 -9.58
CA GLY A 42 21.28 1.39 -10.03
C GLY A 42 21.01 2.91 -10.01
N PRO A 43 21.32 3.65 -8.93
CA PRO A 43 21.04 5.08 -8.85
C PRO A 43 21.82 5.93 -9.85
N ARG A 44 22.98 5.44 -10.32
CA ARG A 44 23.84 6.16 -11.28
C ARG A 44 23.42 5.95 -12.73
N SER A 45 22.61 4.95 -13.03
CA SER A 45 22.25 4.63 -14.42
C SER A 45 20.88 5.21 -14.80
N LYS A 46 20.85 6.01 -15.87
CA LYS A 46 19.60 6.58 -16.42
C LYS A 46 18.65 5.51 -16.97
N ALA A 47 19.18 4.37 -17.40
CA ALA A 47 18.40 3.22 -17.87
C ALA A 47 17.63 2.56 -16.71
N TYR A 48 18.30 2.30 -15.58
CA TYR A 48 17.65 1.76 -14.38
C TYR A 48 16.58 2.72 -13.85
N ALA A 49 16.85 4.03 -13.81
CA ALA A 49 15.86 5.00 -13.38
C ALA A 49 14.59 5.01 -14.27
N ARG A 50 14.73 4.86 -15.59
CA ARG A 50 13.56 4.74 -16.50
C ARG A 50 12.83 3.43 -16.32
N TRP A 51 13.56 2.33 -16.17
CA TRP A 51 12.98 1.02 -15.93
C TRP A 51 12.15 1.00 -14.64
N THR A 52 12.71 1.51 -13.53
CA THR A 52 12.02 1.59 -12.24
C THR A 52 10.76 2.43 -12.32
N LYS A 53 10.80 3.58 -13.02
CA LYS A 53 9.61 4.40 -13.27
C LYS A 53 8.53 3.65 -14.06
N GLY A 54 8.93 2.81 -15.01
CA GLY A 54 8.00 1.95 -15.75
C GLY A 54 7.30 0.95 -14.83
N VAL A 55 8.05 0.28 -13.96
CA VAL A 55 7.51 -0.66 -12.97
C VAL A 55 6.61 0.06 -11.95
N GLU A 56 7.00 1.24 -11.51
CA GLU A 56 6.22 2.08 -10.60
C GLU A 56 4.88 2.49 -11.23
N ALA A 57 4.87 2.87 -12.51
CA ALA A 57 3.63 3.19 -13.23
C ALA A 57 2.70 1.97 -13.32
N VAL A 58 3.24 0.79 -13.64
CA VAL A 58 2.46 -0.46 -13.65
C VAL A 58 1.91 -0.76 -12.26
N GLY A 59 2.73 -0.57 -11.22
CA GLY A 59 2.31 -0.72 -9.83
C GLY A 59 1.15 0.21 -9.48
N ALA A 60 1.25 1.49 -9.83
CA ALA A 60 0.20 2.48 -9.59
C ALA A 60 -1.11 2.11 -10.29
N VAL A 61 -1.05 1.63 -11.54
CA VAL A 61 -2.24 1.15 -12.27
C VAL A 61 -2.88 -0.02 -11.53
N TRP A 62 -2.10 -1.02 -11.12
CA TRP A 62 -2.65 -2.17 -10.39
C TRP A 62 -3.18 -1.81 -9.01
N THR A 63 -2.52 -0.91 -8.28
CA THR A 63 -3.01 -0.39 -7.01
C THR A 63 -4.34 0.33 -7.21
N ALA A 64 -4.48 1.15 -8.25
CA ALA A 64 -5.74 1.82 -8.57
C ALA A 64 -6.85 0.82 -8.91
N VAL A 65 -6.56 -0.21 -9.70
CA VAL A 65 -7.50 -1.29 -10.02
C VAL A 65 -7.96 -2.01 -8.75
N LEU A 66 -7.02 -2.43 -7.89
CA LEU A 66 -7.34 -3.12 -6.65
C LEU A 66 -8.17 -2.24 -5.70
N LEU A 67 -7.77 -0.98 -5.51
CA LEU A 67 -8.52 -0.03 -4.69
C LEU A 67 -9.92 0.21 -5.26
N SER A 68 -10.08 0.30 -6.58
CA SER A 68 -11.38 0.42 -7.22
C SER A 68 -12.26 -0.80 -6.99
N ILE A 69 -11.71 -2.01 -7.10
CA ILE A 69 -12.44 -3.26 -6.82
C ILE A 69 -12.87 -3.30 -5.35
N VAL A 70 -11.95 -3.04 -4.43
CA VAL A 70 -12.24 -3.01 -2.99
C VAL A 70 -13.31 -1.97 -2.67
N TYR A 71 -13.22 -0.79 -3.27
CA TYR A 71 -14.23 0.26 -3.13
C TYR A 71 -15.60 -0.22 -3.61
N LEU A 72 -15.69 -0.78 -4.82
CA LEU A 72 -16.96 -1.28 -5.36
C LEU A 72 -17.55 -2.41 -4.51
N VAL A 73 -16.73 -3.33 -4.02
CA VAL A 73 -17.19 -4.45 -3.18
C VAL A 73 -17.57 -3.99 -1.78
N SER A 74 -16.92 -2.97 -1.23
CA SER A 74 -17.22 -2.46 0.12
C SER A 74 -18.41 -1.49 0.11
N VAL A 75 -18.39 -0.54 -0.82
CA VAL A 75 -19.38 0.54 -0.90
C VAL A 75 -20.58 0.15 -1.73
N GLY A 76 -20.43 -0.71 -2.74
CA GLY A 76 -21.52 -1.18 -3.59
C GLY A 76 -22.67 -1.80 -2.79
N PRO A 77 -22.42 -2.85 -1.98
CA PRO A 77 -23.46 -3.46 -1.16
C PRO A 77 -24.10 -2.50 -0.17
N VAL A 78 -23.31 -1.62 0.46
CA VAL A 78 -23.82 -0.59 1.38
C VAL A 78 -24.74 0.37 0.62
N SER A 79 -24.36 0.84 -0.56
CA SER A 79 -25.18 1.74 -1.37
C SER A 79 -26.46 1.08 -1.88
N VAL A 80 -26.41 -0.21 -2.24
CA VAL A 80 -27.59 -1.00 -2.64
C VAL A 80 -28.53 -1.18 -1.44
N PHE A 81 -27.99 -1.50 -0.26
CA PHE A 81 -28.75 -1.63 0.97
C PHE A 81 -29.41 -0.32 1.38
N MET A 82 -28.71 0.81 1.27
CA MET A 82 -29.25 2.15 1.56
C MET A 82 -30.38 2.53 0.58
N LYS A 83 -30.24 2.21 -0.71
CA LYS A 83 -31.31 2.37 -1.71
C LYS A 83 -32.54 1.52 -1.38
N LEU A 84 -32.34 0.25 -1.02
CA LEU A 84 -33.42 -0.67 -0.66
C LEU A 84 -34.17 -0.23 0.61
N THR A 85 -33.46 0.33 1.57
CA THR A 85 -34.04 0.78 2.85
C THR A 85 -34.59 2.22 2.82
N ARG A 86 -34.51 2.92 1.67
CA ARG A 86 -34.83 4.36 1.50
C ARG A 86 -34.18 5.29 2.53
N LYS A 87 -33.15 4.83 3.24
CA LYS A 87 -32.31 5.63 4.14
C LYS A 87 -31.06 6.03 3.36
N ASP A 88 -31.25 6.92 2.39
CA ASP A 88 -30.13 7.48 1.65
C ASP A 88 -29.49 8.60 2.48
N LEU A 89 -28.56 8.23 3.36
CA LEU A 89 -27.75 9.21 4.12
C LEU A 89 -26.72 9.92 3.24
N LEU A 90 -26.48 9.39 2.03
CA LEU A 90 -25.60 9.97 1.03
C LEU A 90 -26.49 10.56 -0.03
N ASP A 91 -27.05 11.75 0.25
CA ASP A 91 -27.93 12.56 -0.60
C ASP A 91 -27.26 12.91 -1.95
N ARG A 92 -26.95 11.89 -2.76
CA ARG A 92 -26.21 11.92 -4.03
C ARG A 92 -27.15 12.07 -5.21
N ALA A 93 -28.45 11.81 -4.99
CA ALA A 93 -29.51 12.08 -5.95
C ALA A 93 -30.06 13.52 -5.84
N ALA A 94 -29.84 14.20 -4.70
CA ALA A 94 -29.88 15.65 -4.69
C ALA A 94 -28.73 16.12 -5.57
N GLY A 95 -29.04 16.93 -6.59
CA GLY A 95 -28.07 17.44 -7.54
C GLY A 95 -26.93 18.20 -6.86
N SER A 96 -26.05 18.77 -7.67
CA SER A 96 -25.02 19.72 -7.26
C SER A 96 -25.60 21.04 -6.68
N ASP A 97 -26.69 20.97 -5.94
CA ASP A 97 -27.30 22.12 -5.30
C ASP A 97 -26.45 22.50 -4.09
N PRO A 98 -25.98 23.75 -4.01
CA PRO A 98 -25.22 24.24 -2.88
C PRO A 98 -26.05 24.08 -1.60
N THR A 99 -25.61 23.16 -0.73
CA THR A 99 -26.24 22.81 0.56
C THR A 99 -26.29 23.99 1.54
N PHE A 100 -25.61 25.08 1.24
CA PHE A 100 -25.66 26.35 1.97
C PHE A 100 -27.07 26.98 2.00
N TRP A 101 -27.92 26.70 0.99
CA TRP A 101 -29.25 27.31 0.87
C TRP A 101 -30.41 26.37 1.19
N LYS A 102 -30.14 25.11 1.59
CA LYS A 102 -31.21 24.23 2.10
C LYS A 102 -31.65 24.79 3.46
N ALA A 103 -32.90 25.28 3.51
CA ALA A 103 -33.54 25.65 4.75
C ALA A 103 -33.44 24.46 5.71
N HIS A 104 -32.58 24.60 6.73
CA HIS A 104 -32.50 23.60 7.78
C HIS A 104 -33.87 23.54 8.45
N GLU A 105 -34.38 22.32 8.66
CA GLU A 105 -35.56 22.16 9.51
C GLU A 105 -35.28 22.88 10.84
N PRO A 106 -36.18 23.76 11.29
CA PRO A 106 -35.95 24.55 12.48
C PRO A 106 -35.66 23.60 13.63
N ASN A 107 -34.47 23.76 14.24
CA ASN A 107 -34.02 22.89 15.32
C ASN A 107 -35.13 22.82 16.39
N PRO A 108 -35.66 21.62 16.71
CA PRO A 108 -36.76 21.48 17.67
C PRO A 108 -36.39 21.97 19.08
N LEU A 109 -35.10 22.19 19.35
CA LEU A 109 -34.57 22.71 20.61
C LEU A 109 -34.44 24.25 20.64
N GLY A 110 -34.74 24.94 19.54
CA GLY A 110 -34.65 26.39 19.41
C GLY A 110 -33.21 26.93 19.22
N ALA A 111 -33.11 28.19 18.75
CA ALA A 111 -31.84 28.81 18.35
C ALA A 111 -30.78 28.88 19.47
N LEU A 112 -31.22 29.04 20.72
CA LEU A 112 -30.35 29.15 21.89
C LEU A 112 -29.69 27.82 22.29
N ALA A 113 -30.36 26.68 22.08
CA ALA A 113 -29.79 25.36 22.36
C ALA A 113 -28.80 24.94 21.27
N ALA A 114 -29.05 25.33 20.02
CA ALA A 114 -28.17 25.04 18.88
C ALA A 114 -26.76 25.63 19.06
N ALA A 115 -26.68 26.88 19.55
CA ALA A 115 -25.41 27.59 19.74
C ALA A 115 -24.51 26.97 20.82
N ARG A 116 -25.09 26.21 21.77
CA ARG A 116 -24.33 25.57 22.86
C ARG A 116 -23.68 24.23 22.48
N HIS A 117 -24.06 23.64 21.35
CA HIS A 117 -23.57 22.33 20.91
C HIS A 117 -22.67 22.38 19.67
N GLN A 118 -22.29 23.59 19.21
CA GLN A 118 -21.45 23.80 18.01
C GLN A 118 -19.96 24.07 18.31
N PHE A 119 -19.50 23.85 19.55
CA PHE A 119 -18.08 23.93 19.93
C PHE A 119 -17.60 22.60 20.50
#